data_AF-A0A927LU54-F1
#
_entry.id   AF-A0A927LU54-F1
#
_cell.length_a   1.000
_cell.length_b   1.000
_cell.length_c   1.000
_cell.angle_alpha   90.00
_cell.angle_beta   90.00
_cell.angle_gamma   90.00
#
_symmetry.space_group_name_H-M   'P 1'
#
loop_
_entity.id
_entity.type
_entity.pdbx_description
1 polymer ?
#
loop_
_entity_poly.entity_id
_entity_poly.type
_entity_poly.pdbx_seq_one_letter_code
_entity_poly.pdbx_strand_id
1 'polypeptide(L)'
;MMALPFACMAGKASFRRVAANWLVITLSNFAGAIFVAYVFGHLAGMMEHGPYLAYMTGLTHAKLEEPFLTAMISGIGCNWLVSLAVWIAYGSDDGAGLVAGVWFPVMAFVALGFQHVVANMFLIPAAIFAGEATWREFAANFVPVFIGNAVGGCLFVAGIYHVAYKRKLQEKGEG
;
A
#
# COMPACT_ATOMS: atom_id res chain seq x y z
N MET A 1 4.99 -2.38 -3.99
CA MET A 1 5.60 -1.83 -5.23
C MET A 1 7.12 -1.61 -5.10
N MET A 2 7.88 -2.59 -4.58
CA MET A 2 9.33 -2.44 -4.30
C MET A 2 10.17 -3.57 -4.91
N ALA A 3 9.85 -4.83 -4.60
CA ALA A 3 10.68 -5.98 -4.94
C ALA A 3 10.87 -6.19 -6.45
N LEU A 4 9.80 -6.16 -7.25
CA LEU A 4 9.90 -6.31 -8.70
C LEU A 4 10.55 -5.11 -9.40
N PRO A 5 10.27 -3.84 -9.03
CA PRO A 5 11.07 -2.71 -9.47
C PRO A 5 12.55 -2.86 -9.17
N PHE A 6 12.92 -3.32 -7.97
CA PHE A 6 14.32 -3.60 -7.61
C PHE A 6 14.92 -4.67 -8.53
N ALA A 7 14.21 -5.77 -8.77
CA ALA A 7 14.63 -6.81 -9.70
C ALA A 7 14.79 -6.29 -11.14
N CYS A 8 13.91 -5.38 -11.57
CA CYS A 8 13.98 -4.72 -12.87
C CYS A 8 15.22 -3.83 -12.99
N MET A 9 15.50 -3.02 -11.96
CA MET A 9 16.72 -2.18 -11.89
C MET A 9 18.00 -3.02 -11.84
N ALA A 10 17.95 -4.22 -11.24
CA ALA A 10 19.04 -5.18 -11.24
C ALA A 10 19.15 -6.02 -12.53
N GLY A 11 18.36 -5.73 -13.58
CA GLY A 11 18.39 -6.48 -14.84
C GLY A 11 17.79 -7.89 -14.79
N LYS A 12 17.14 -8.26 -13.68
CA LYS A 12 16.56 -9.61 -13.44
C LYS A 12 15.08 -9.72 -13.81
N ALA A 13 14.42 -8.62 -14.15
CA ALA A 13 13.05 -8.59 -14.60
C ALA A 13 12.85 -7.51 -15.68
N SER A 14 11.87 -7.72 -16.57
CA SER A 14 11.50 -6.71 -17.56
C SER A 14 10.44 -5.74 -17.01
N PHE A 15 10.43 -4.51 -17.52
CA PHE A 15 9.40 -3.52 -17.18
C PHE A 15 7.97 -4.05 -17.45
N ARG A 16 7.78 -4.79 -18.54
CA ARG A 16 6.50 -5.44 -18.87
C ARG A 16 6.03 -6.39 -17.76
N ARG A 17 6.96 -7.15 -17.16
CA ARG A 17 6.65 -8.05 -16.04
C ARG A 17 6.26 -7.27 -14.79
N VAL A 18 6.90 -6.14 -14.51
CA VAL A 18 6.52 -5.26 -13.39
C VAL A 18 5.09 -4.73 -13.59
N ALA A 19 4.79 -4.18 -14.75
CA ALA A 19 3.47 -3.62 -15.06
C ALA A 19 2.35 -4.68 -15.03
N ALA A 20 2.57 -5.84 -15.67
CA ALA A 20 1.61 -6.94 -15.66
C ALA A 20 1.37 -7.47 -14.23
N ASN A 21 2.42 -7.59 -13.43
CA ASN A 21 2.28 -8.01 -12.05
C ASN A 21 1.49 -6.99 -11.23
N TRP A 22 1.80 -5.69 -11.35
CA TRP A 22 1.08 -4.66 -10.62
C TRP A 22 -0.40 -4.65 -10.97
N LEU A 23 -0.76 -4.84 -12.24
CA LEU A 23 -2.16 -4.95 -12.65
C LEU A 23 -2.85 -6.13 -11.96
N VAL A 24 -2.27 -7.33 -12.06
CA VAL A 24 -2.87 -8.56 -11.49
C VAL A 24 -2.99 -8.47 -9.97
N ILE A 25 -1.94 -8.02 -9.27
CA ILE A 25 -1.95 -7.88 -7.81
C ILE A 25 -2.96 -6.81 -7.37
N THR A 26 -3.06 -5.69 -8.08
CA THR A 26 -4.01 -4.63 -7.75
C THR A 26 -5.44 -5.13 -7.88
N LEU A 27 -5.78 -5.82 -8.97
CA LEU A 27 -7.10 -6.39 -9.18
C LEU A 27 -7.44 -7.48 -8.15
N SER A 28 -6.48 -8.35 -7.84
CA SER A 28 -6.68 -9.44 -6.88
C SER A 28 -6.86 -8.90 -5.45
N ASN A 29 -6.06 -7.91 -5.06
CA ASN A 29 -6.23 -7.22 -3.78
C ASN A 29 -7.57 -6.51 -3.70
N PHE A 30 -8.00 -5.84 -4.77
CA PHE A 30 -9.28 -5.15 -4.81
C PHE A 30 -10.45 -6.13 -4.67
N ALA A 31 -10.40 -7.27 -5.36
CA ALA A 31 -11.41 -8.31 -5.24
C ALA A 31 -11.50 -8.86 -3.80
N GLY A 32 -10.35 -9.15 -3.18
CA GLY A 32 -10.30 -9.61 -1.78
C GLY A 32 -10.79 -8.54 -0.79
N ALA A 33 -10.40 -7.29 -1.00
CA ALA A 33 -10.80 -6.18 -0.14
C ALA A 33 -12.30 -5.89 -0.22
N ILE A 34 -12.89 -5.93 -1.43
CA ILE A 34 -14.35 -5.85 -1.62
C ILE A 34 -15.05 -7.02 -0.94
N PHE A 35 -14.53 -8.25 -1.08
CA PHE A 35 -15.11 -9.41 -0.42
C PHE A 35 -15.17 -9.19 1.09
N VAL A 36 -14.09 -8.70 1.71
CA VAL A 36 -14.08 -8.44 3.16
C VAL A 36 -15.03 -7.30 3.53
N ALA A 37 -15.00 -6.19 2.78
CA ALA A 37 -15.89 -5.05 3.01
C ALA A 37 -17.37 -5.44 2.91
N TYR A 38 -17.73 -6.27 1.93
CA TYR A 38 -19.12 -6.68 1.71
C TYR A 38 -19.56 -7.75 2.71
N VAL A 39 -18.78 -8.82 2.89
CA VAL A 39 -19.20 -9.95 3.74
C VAL A 39 -19.15 -9.59 5.23
N PHE A 40 -18.05 -9.00 5.68
CA PHE A 40 -17.88 -8.67 7.11
C PHE A 40 -18.40 -7.27 7.44
N GLY A 41 -18.13 -6.28 6.58
CA GLY A 41 -18.59 -4.92 6.82
C GLY A 41 -20.12 -4.81 6.71
N HIS A 42 -20.67 -5.18 5.56
CA HIS A 42 -22.09 -5.00 5.23
C HIS A 42 -22.98 -6.17 5.69
N LEU A 43 -22.75 -7.41 5.20
CA LEU A 43 -23.64 -8.55 5.50
C LEU A 43 -23.62 -8.96 6.97
N ALA A 44 -22.44 -9.00 7.61
CA ALA A 44 -22.34 -9.24 9.04
C ALA A 44 -22.65 -7.99 9.90
N GLY A 45 -22.84 -6.83 9.27
CA GLY A 45 -23.24 -5.58 9.92
C GLY A 45 -22.17 -4.95 10.81
N MET A 46 -20.89 -5.34 10.72
CA MET A 46 -19.84 -4.84 11.60
C MET A 46 -19.57 -3.34 11.43
N MET A 47 -19.89 -2.80 10.26
CA MET A 47 -19.61 -1.41 9.89
C MET A 47 -20.87 -0.62 9.50
N GLU A 48 -22.06 -1.20 9.72
CA GLU A 48 -23.34 -0.60 9.31
C GLU A 48 -23.96 0.30 10.38
N HIS A 49 -23.58 0.13 11.65
CA HIS A 49 -24.23 0.82 12.77
C HIS A 49 -23.24 1.22 13.88
N GLY A 50 -23.67 2.16 14.72
CA GLY A 50 -23.00 2.48 15.97
C GLY A 50 -21.64 3.17 15.81
N PRO A 51 -20.72 3.02 16.80
CA PRO A 51 -19.48 3.78 16.83
C PRO A 51 -18.51 3.43 15.69
N TYR A 52 -18.59 2.20 15.15
CA TYR A 52 -17.73 1.75 14.06
C TYR A 52 -18.11 2.39 12.72
N LEU A 53 -19.40 2.57 12.45
CA LEU A 53 -19.87 3.36 11.30
C LEU A 53 -19.32 4.79 11.39
N ALA A 54 -19.56 5.48 12.52
CA ALA A 54 -19.13 6.86 12.70
C ALA A 54 -17.60 7.02 12.53
N TYR A 55 -16.81 6.09 13.07
CA TYR A 55 -15.35 6.10 12.90
C TYR A 55 -14.93 5.88 11.44
N MET A 56 -15.52 4.90 10.77
CA MET A 56 -15.24 4.63 9.36
C MET A 56 -15.61 5.80 8.45
N THR A 57 -16.79 6.38 8.65
CA THR A 57 -17.27 7.56 7.91
C THR A 57 -16.28 8.70 8.09
N GLY A 58 -15.94 9.06 9.34
CA GLY A 58 -14.98 10.13 9.62
C GLY A 58 -13.60 9.88 8.99
N LEU A 59 -13.08 8.66 9.08
CA LEU A 59 -11.80 8.29 8.49
C LEU A 59 -11.84 8.31 6.94
N THR A 60 -12.96 7.91 6.35
CA THR A 60 -13.15 7.87 4.90
C THR A 60 -13.24 9.28 4.33
N HIS A 61 -14.08 10.14 4.91
CA HIS A 61 -14.19 11.54 4.48
C HIS A 61 -12.86 12.29 4.59
N ALA A 62 -12.14 12.12 5.71
CA ALA A 62 -10.81 12.71 5.86
C ALA A 62 -9.83 12.32 4.74
N LYS A 63 -9.95 11.10 4.19
CA LYS A 63 -9.11 10.62 3.07
C LYS A 63 -9.60 11.07 1.70
N LEU A 64 -10.91 11.18 1.52
CA LEU A 64 -11.54 11.57 0.25
C LEU A 64 -11.46 13.08 -0.02
N GLU A 65 -11.45 13.89 1.04
CA GLU A 65 -11.39 15.36 0.95
C GLU A 65 -9.96 15.90 0.72
N GLU A 66 -8.94 15.04 0.82
CA GLU A 66 -7.56 15.44 0.55
C GLU A 66 -7.36 15.84 -0.92
N PRO A 67 -6.75 17.02 -1.19
CA PRO A 67 -6.36 17.39 -2.54
C PRO A 67 -5.41 16.36 -3.16
N PHE A 68 -5.45 16.25 -4.49
CA PHE A 68 -4.66 15.27 -5.25
C PHE A 68 -3.18 15.19 -4.82
N LEU A 69 -2.52 16.35 -4.69
CA LEU A 69 -1.10 16.41 -4.33
C LEU A 69 -0.87 15.92 -2.89
N THR A 70 -1.75 16.29 -1.96
CA THR A 70 -1.68 15.86 -0.55
C THR A 70 -1.86 14.35 -0.44
N ALA A 71 -2.88 13.79 -1.09
CA ALA A 71 -3.13 12.35 -1.13
C ALA A 71 -1.96 11.58 -1.77
N MET A 72 -1.35 12.13 -2.83
CA MET A 72 -0.18 11.55 -3.46
C MET A 72 1.04 11.55 -2.52
N ILE A 73 1.36 12.68 -1.88
CA ILE A 73 2.49 12.78 -0.93
C ILE A 73 2.28 11.82 0.25
N SER A 74 1.06 11.78 0.79
CA SER A 74 0.65 10.83 1.82
C SER A 74 0.87 9.38 1.38
N GLY A 75 0.54 9.05 0.12
CA GLY A 75 0.83 7.75 -0.48
C GLY A 75 2.32 7.42 -0.62
N ILE A 76 3.17 8.42 -0.90
CA ILE A 76 4.64 8.26 -0.93
C ILE A 76 5.14 7.87 0.45
N GLY A 77 4.75 8.62 1.48
CA GLY A 77 5.12 8.35 2.87
C GLY A 77 4.66 6.97 3.33
N CYS A 78 3.42 6.59 2.98
CA CYS A 78 2.89 5.26 3.27
C CYS A 78 3.80 4.16 2.71
N ASN A 79 4.00 4.15 1.39
CA ASN A 79 4.66 3.00 0.77
C ASN A 79 6.19 3.04 0.94
N TRP A 80 6.77 4.16 1.36
CA TRP A 80 8.13 4.18 1.89
C TRP A 80 8.21 3.30 3.15
N LEU A 81 7.35 3.53 4.15
CA LEU A 81 7.32 2.75 5.39
C LEU A 81 6.95 1.28 5.16
N VAL A 82 5.95 1.00 4.31
CA VAL A 82 5.58 -0.38 3.95
C VAL A 82 6.75 -1.10 3.25
N SER A 83 7.44 -0.43 2.33
CA SER A 83 8.59 -1.04 1.64
C SER A 83 9.77 -1.27 2.59
N LEU A 84 10.00 -0.38 3.55
CA LEU A 84 10.99 -0.60 4.63
C LEU A 84 10.61 -1.80 5.51
N ALA A 85 9.34 -1.94 5.89
CA ALA A 85 8.88 -3.10 6.66
C ALA A 85 9.17 -4.42 5.93
N VAL A 86 8.90 -4.47 4.61
CA VAL A 86 9.21 -5.64 3.78
C VAL A 86 10.73 -5.88 3.71
N TRP A 87 11.53 -4.82 3.65
CA TRP A 87 12.99 -4.95 3.63
C TRP A 87 13.55 -5.51 4.94
N ILE A 88 13.04 -5.02 6.08
CA ILE A 88 13.39 -5.54 7.41
C ILE A 88 12.95 -7.00 7.53
N ALA A 89 11.76 -7.34 7.03
CA ALA A 89 11.27 -8.71 7.00
C ALA A 89 12.19 -9.65 6.23
N TYR A 90 12.75 -9.23 5.09
CA TYR A 90 13.73 -10.03 4.34
C TYR A 90 15.09 -10.18 5.04
N GLY A 91 15.44 -9.26 5.94
CA GLY A 91 16.69 -9.28 6.70
C GLY A 91 16.55 -9.82 8.12
N SER A 92 15.37 -10.30 8.52
CA SER A 92 15.12 -10.81 9.87
C SER A 92 15.44 -12.31 9.94
N ASP A 93 16.26 -12.71 10.91
CA ASP A 93 16.67 -14.11 11.10
C ASP A 93 15.80 -14.88 12.11
N ASP A 94 14.97 -14.17 12.87
CA ASP A 94 14.07 -14.73 13.88
C ASP A 94 12.68 -14.10 13.87
N GLY A 95 11.72 -14.81 14.46
CA GLY A 95 10.31 -14.39 14.46
C GLY A 95 10.04 -13.11 15.26
N ALA A 96 10.77 -12.86 16.35
CA ALA A 96 10.57 -11.66 17.15
C ALA A 96 11.08 -10.41 16.40
N GLY A 97 12.24 -10.53 15.75
CA GLY A 97 12.79 -9.52 14.86
C GLY A 97 11.85 -9.19 13.69
N LEU A 98 11.26 -10.21 13.06
CA LEU A 98 10.27 -10.04 12.00
C LEU A 98 9.04 -9.26 12.48
N VAL A 99 8.46 -9.65 13.62
CA VAL A 99 7.26 -9.01 14.17
C VAL A 99 7.55 -7.55 14.53
N ALA A 100 8.60 -7.29 15.32
CA ALA A 100 8.94 -5.93 15.73
C ALA A 100 9.30 -5.05 14.52
N GLY A 101 10.08 -5.59 13.59
CA GLY A 101 10.54 -4.91 12.38
C GLY A 101 9.43 -4.49 11.43
N VAL A 102 8.35 -5.27 11.34
CA VAL A 102 7.17 -4.94 10.53
C VAL A 102 6.17 -4.07 11.30
N TRP A 103 6.01 -4.31 12.60
CA TRP A 103 5.02 -3.62 13.43
C TRP A 103 5.21 -2.11 13.46
N PHE A 104 6.43 -1.64 13.75
CA PHE A 104 6.67 -0.20 13.93
C PHE A 104 6.44 0.63 12.66
N PRO A 105 6.96 0.26 11.48
CA PRO A 105 6.69 1.02 10.26
C PRO A 105 5.21 0.98 9.86
N VAL A 106 4.53 -0.16 10.05
CA VAL A 106 3.09 -0.27 9.75
C VAL A 106 2.27 0.61 10.69
N MET A 107 2.54 0.55 11.99
CA MET A 107 1.89 1.41 12.98
C MET A 107 2.13 2.89 12.67
N ALA A 108 3.37 3.26 12.33
CA ALA A 108 3.72 4.65 12.06
C ALA A 108 2.93 5.23 10.88
N PHE A 109 2.81 4.54 9.75
CA PHE A 109 2.05 5.10 8.62
C PHE A 109 0.55 5.21 8.95
N VAL A 110 0.00 4.28 9.73
CA VAL A 110 -1.40 4.33 10.19
C VAL A 110 -1.60 5.51 11.13
N ALA A 111 -0.72 5.68 12.12
CA ALA A 111 -0.79 6.77 13.10
C ALA A 111 -0.61 8.16 12.47
N LEU A 112 0.22 8.26 11.42
CA LEU A 112 0.42 9.50 10.65
C LEU A 112 -0.73 9.77 9.66
N GLY A 113 -1.71 8.87 9.54
CA GLY A 113 -2.84 9.03 8.62
C GLY A 113 -2.50 8.80 7.15
N PHE A 114 -1.34 8.21 6.84
CA PHE A 114 -0.91 8.02 5.46
C PHE A 114 -1.84 7.11 4.66
N GLN A 115 -1.92 7.33 3.34
CA GLN A 115 -2.83 6.61 2.46
C GLN A 115 -2.18 5.37 1.82
N HIS A 116 -2.67 4.19 2.18
CA HIS A 116 -2.26 2.91 1.57
C HIS A 116 -3.28 2.46 0.54
N VAL A 117 -2.85 2.20 -0.69
CA VAL A 117 -3.78 1.91 -1.79
C VAL A 117 -4.65 0.68 -1.50
N VAL A 118 -4.08 -0.38 -0.91
CA VAL A 118 -4.85 -1.61 -0.60
C VAL A 118 -5.71 -1.46 0.65
N ALA A 119 -5.32 -0.63 1.62
CA ALA A 119 -6.18 -0.37 2.78
C ALA A 119 -7.43 0.43 2.33
N ASN A 120 -7.24 1.39 1.43
CA ASN A 120 -8.32 2.18 0.85
C ASN A 120 -9.25 1.34 -0.04
N MET A 121 -8.74 0.27 -0.69
CA MET A 121 -9.57 -0.72 -1.41
C MET A 121 -10.55 -1.48 -0.49
N PHE A 122 -10.35 -1.46 0.84
CA PHE A 122 -11.29 -2.03 1.81
C PHE A 122 -12.14 -0.92 2.44
N LEU A 123 -11.49 0.09 3.03
CA LEU A 123 -12.14 1.10 3.84
C LEU A 123 -13.19 1.89 3.05
N ILE A 124 -12.85 2.35 1.83
CA ILE A 124 -13.76 3.16 1.04
C ILE A 124 -14.93 2.32 0.52
N PRO A 125 -14.73 1.10 -0.04
CA PRO A 125 -15.87 0.23 -0.36
C PRO A 125 -16.77 -0.13 0.82
N ALA A 126 -16.22 -0.32 2.03
CA ALA A 126 -17.05 -0.53 3.22
C ALA A 126 -17.96 0.69 3.48
N ALA A 127 -17.43 1.91 3.38
CA ALA A 127 -18.21 3.14 3.48
C ALA A 127 -19.23 3.29 2.34
N ILE A 128 -18.89 2.86 1.11
CA ILE A 128 -19.83 2.85 -0.02
C ILE A 128 -21.03 1.93 0.26
N PHE A 129 -20.78 0.73 0.79
CA PHE A 129 -21.86 -0.21 1.11
C PHE A 129 -22.77 0.28 2.25
N ALA A 130 -22.20 1.04 3.19
CA ALA A 130 -22.96 1.73 4.24
C ALA A 130 -23.66 3.03 3.77
N GLY A 131 -23.45 3.45 2.51
CA GLY A 131 -24.09 4.65 1.93
C GLY A 131 -23.37 5.98 2.22
N GLU A 132 -22.13 5.94 2.71
CA GLU A 132 -21.36 7.09 3.18
C GLU A 132 -20.34 7.62 2.14
N ALA A 133 -20.15 6.90 1.03
CA ALA A 133 -19.23 7.29 -0.04
C ALA A 133 -19.70 6.74 -1.39
N THR A 134 -19.04 7.17 -2.46
CA THR A 134 -19.34 6.75 -3.83
C THR A 134 -18.15 6.12 -4.55
N TRP A 135 -18.42 5.27 -5.53
CA TRP A 135 -17.38 4.71 -6.41
C TRP A 135 -16.60 5.78 -7.19
N ARG A 136 -17.23 6.93 -7.44
CA ARG A 136 -16.56 8.08 -8.08
C ARG A 136 -15.50 8.68 -7.16
N GLU A 137 -15.80 8.84 -5.88
CA GLU A 137 -14.85 9.33 -4.88
C GLU A 137 -13.73 8.32 -4.66
N PHE A 138 -14.05 7.02 -4.63
CA PHE A 138 -13.03 5.97 -4.63
C PHE A 138 -12.06 6.11 -5.80
N ALA A 139 -12.56 6.27 -7.03
CA ALA A 139 -11.70 6.44 -8.20
C ALA A 139 -10.83 7.69 -8.12
N ALA A 140 -11.38 8.81 -7.61
CA ALA A 140 -10.65 10.06 -7.42
C ALA A 140 -9.53 9.95 -6.37
N ASN A 141 -9.74 9.16 -5.31
CA ASN A 141 -8.74 8.87 -4.28
C ASN A 141 -7.70 7.85 -4.78
N PHE A 142 -8.14 6.82 -5.50
CA PHE A 142 -7.31 5.69 -5.91
C PHE A 142 -6.10 6.14 -6.74
N VAL A 143 -6.32 7.02 -7.72
CA VAL A 143 -5.28 7.48 -8.65
C VAL A 143 -4.08 8.15 -7.96
N PRO A 144 -4.25 9.24 -7.19
CA PRO A 144 -3.13 9.89 -6.51
C PRO A 144 -2.44 8.96 -5.51
N VAL A 145 -3.22 8.16 -4.76
CA VAL A 145 -2.66 7.24 -3.75
C VAL A 145 -1.86 6.12 -4.43
N PHE A 146 -2.33 5.56 -5.54
CA PHE A 146 -1.60 4.55 -6.31
C PHE A 146 -0.28 5.10 -6.84
N ILE A 147 -0.29 6.31 -7.42
CA ILE A 147 0.92 7.00 -7.91
C ILE A 147 1.89 7.23 -6.75
N GLY A 148 1.41 7.76 -5.63
CA GLY A 148 2.22 7.99 -4.45
C GLY A 148 2.86 6.70 -3.93
N ASN A 149 2.06 5.63 -3.82
CA ASN A 149 2.55 4.33 -3.37
C ASN A 149 3.62 3.79 -4.34
N ALA A 150 3.42 3.91 -5.65
CA ALA A 150 4.40 3.51 -6.66
C ALA A 150 5.72 4.27 -6.51
N VAL A 151 5.66 5.60 -6.34
CA VAL A 151 6.84 6.45 -6.14
C VAL A 151 7.57 6.09 -4.83
N GLY A 152 6.85 5.95 -3.73
CA GLY A 152 7.42 5.58 -2.42
C GLY A 152 8.19 4.26 -2.45
N GLY A 153 7.64 3.25 -3.13
CA GLY A 153 8.29 1.93 -3.23
C GLY A 153 9.46 1.89 -4.23
N CYS A 154 9.27 2.50 -5.41
CA CYS A 154 10.27 2.47 -6.48
C CYS A 154 11.46 3.37 -6.19
N LEU A 155 11.24 4.61 -5.73
CA LEU A 155 12.31 5.59 -5.58
C LEU A 155 13.02 5.44 -4.23
N PHE A 156 12.28 5.52 -3.13
CA PHE A 156 12.86 5.66 -1.78
C PHE A 156 13.42 4.36 -1.21
N VAL A 157 12.91 3.20 -1.65
CA VAL A 157 13.47 1.91 -1.18
C VAL A 157 14.19 1.21 -2.31
N ALA A 158 13.50 0.84 -3.40
CA ALA A 158 14.14 0.09 -4.46
C ALA A 158 15.31 0.87 -5.10
N GLY A 159 15.15 2.17 -5.37
CA GLY A 159 16.19 3.01 -5.97
C GLY A 159 17.38 3.24 -5.04
N ILE A 160 17.14 3.70 -3.81
CA ILE A 160 18.20 3.96 -2.81
C ILE A 160 19.02 2.69 -2.54
N TYR A 161 18.36 1.56 -2.29
CA TYR A 161 19.05 0.30 -2.03
C TYR A 161 19.77 -0.23 -3.29
N HIS A 162 19.20 -0.04 -4.48
CA HIS A 162 19.90 -0.44 -5.70
C HIS A 162 21.22 0.33 -5.88
N VAL A 163 21.21 1.65 -5.65
CA VAL A 163 22.42 2.47 -5.71
C VAL A 163 23.43 2.04 -4.65
N ALA A 164 22.98 1.83 -3.40
CA ALA A 164 23.85 1.45 -2.29
C ALA A 164 24.53 0.08 -2.49
N TYR A 165 23.83 -0.89 -3.11
CA TYR A 165 24.33 -2.26 -3.28
C TYR A 165 24.84 -2.58 -4.70
N LYS A 166 24.90 -1.59 -5.59
CA LYS A 166 25.27 -1.78 -7.00
C LYS A 166 26.59 -2.54 -7.19
N ARG A 167 27.64 -2.17 -6.43
CA ARG A 167 28.97 -2.82 -6.51
C ARG A 167 28.92 -4.32 -6.17
N LYS A 168 28.24 -4.68 -5.07
CA LYS A 168 28.08 -6.09 -4.65
C LYS A 168 27.26 -6.92 -5.65
N LEU A 169 26.32 -6.29 -6.37
CA LEU A 169 25.53 -6.98 -7.39
C LEU A 169 26.35 -7.28 -8.65
N GLN A 170 27.30 -6.41 -9.00
CA GLN A 170 28.23 -6.62 -10.13
C GLN A 170 29.21 -7.74 -9.82
N GLU A 171 29.82 -7.74 -8.62
CA GLU A 171 30.75 -8.77 -8.16
C GLU A 171 30.14 -10.19 -8.18
N LYS A 172 28.83 -10.33 -7.90
CA LYS A 172 28.11 -11.61 -7.96
C LYS A 172 27.64 -12.03 -9.36
N GLY A 173 27.66 -11.13 -10.34
CA GLY A 173 27.27 -11.41 -11.73
C GLY A 173 28.43 -11.82 -12.62
N GLU A 174 29.67 -11.68 -12.13
CA GLU A 174 30.92 -11.99 -12.83
C GLU A 174 31.56 -13.32 -12.39
N GLY A 175 30.87 -14.12 -11.56
CA GLY A 175 31.28 -15.47 -11.15
C GLY A 175 30.25 -16.52 -11.56
#